data_AF-R7VC07-F1
#
_entry.id   AF-R7VC07-F1
#
_cell.length_a   1.000
_cell.length_b   1.000
_cell.length_c   1.000
_cell.angle_alpha   90.00
_cell.angle_beta   90.00
_cell.angle_gamma   90.00
#
_symmetry.space_group_name_H-M   'P 1'
#
loop_
_entity.id
_entity.type
_entity.pdbx_description
1 polymer ?
#
loop_
_entity_poly.entity_id
_entity_poly.type
_entity_poly.pdbx_seq_one_letter_code
_entity_poly.pdbx_strand_id
1 'polypeptide(L)'
;MFVISVTAVNDVIASMQMILSVIGQEFSDPIECYLCKDKAYNTTCGEPTTEEELEEMDKVHCKKGACIKWTFYKNHELMMLRTCSEKIRINLLFDNVCHTERNGNGYLCLCPHNMCNTASSTHSPLIISIIIALLSSKLFYVL
;
A
#
# COMPACT_ATOMS: atom_id res chain seq x y z
N MET A 1 -22.87 0.56 -42.92
CA MET A 1 -21.41 0.40 -42.73
C MET A 1 -21.03 1.27 -41.54
N PHE A 2 -20.96 0.68 -40.34
CA PHE A 2 -20.66 1.44 -39.12
C PHE A 2 -19.15 1.60 -39.01
N VAL A 3 -18.69 2.85 -39.14
CA VAL A 3 -17.27 3.21 -38.95
C VAL A 3 -17.09 3.44 -37.46
N ILE A 4 -16.54 2.45 -36.75
CA ILE A 4 -16.13 2.65 -35.35
C ILE A 4 -14.88 3.54 -35.42
N SER A 5 -14.96 4.76 -34.90
CA SER A 5 -13.84 5.69 -34.88
C SER A 5 -12.71 5.13 -34.01
N VAL A 6 -11.47 5.26 -34.48
CA VAL A 6 -10.24 4.78 -33.79
C VAL A 6 -10.14 5.31 -32.36
N THR A 7 -10.73 6.47 -32.08
CA THR A 7 -10.86 7.05 -30.73
C THR A 7 -11.67 6.17 -29.77
N ALA A 8 -12.82 5.63 -30.21
CA ALA A 8 -13.65 4.77 -29.38
C ALA A 8 -12.97 3.42 -29.08
N VAL A 9 -12.13 2.93 -29.98
CA VAL A 9 -11.30 1.73 -29.75
C VAL A 9 -10.21 2.02 -28.72
N ASN A 10 -9.57 3.18 -28.79
CA ASN A 10 -8.54 3.60 -27.84
C ASN A 10 -9.09 3.85 -26.42
N ASP A 11 -10.31 4.40 -26.31
CA ASP A 11 -10.98 4.62 -25.02
C ASP A 11 -11.37 3.29 -24.34
N VAL A 12 -11.80 2.29 -25.13
CA VAL A 12 -12.08 0.93 -24.64
C VAL A 12 -10.79 0.21 -24.24
N ILE A 13 -9.70 0.38 -24.98
CA ILE A 13 -8.38 -0.17 -24.63
C ILE A 13 -7.83 0.45 -23.34
N ALA A 14 -7.93 1.78 -23.17
CA ALA A 14 -7.54 2.47 -21.94
C ALA A 14 -8.37 2.02 -20.73
N SER A 15 -9.68 1.80 -20.94
CA SER A 15 -10.58 1.25 -19.91
C SER A 15 -10.26 -0.22 -19.58
N MET A 16 -9.91 -1.04 -20.59
CA MET A 16 -9.45 -2.42 -20.39
C MET A 16 -8.09 -2.50 -19.69
N GLN A 17 -7.15 -1.57 -19.97
CA GLN A 17 -5.88 -1.47 -19.24
C GLN A 17 -6.09 -1.13 -17.77
N MET A 18 -7.04 -0.24 -17.46
CA MET A 18 -7.45 0.02 -16.08
C MET A 18 -8.05 -1.23 -15.42
N ILE A 19 -8.88 -2.01 -16.12
CA ILE A 19 -9.47 -3.25 -15.61
C ILE A 19 -8.42 -4.35 -15.41
N LEU A 20 -7.42 -4.47 -16.28
CA LEU A 20 -6.32 -5.44 -16.15
C LEU A 20 -5.40 -5.13 -14.97
N SER A 21 -5.27 -3.87 -14.54
CA SER A 21 -4.53 -3.51 -13.32
C SER A 21 -5.22 -3.95 -12.01
N VAL A 22 -6.50 -4.34 -12.07
CA VAL A 22 -7.28 -4.82 -10.92
C VAL A 22 -7.11 -6.33 -10.71
N ILE A 23 -6.60 -7.06 -11.70
CA ILE A 23 -6.46 -8.52 -11.63
C ILE A 23 -5.02 -8.87 -11.29
N GLY A 24 -4.70 -8.87 -10.00
CA GLY A 24 -3.44 -9.36 -9.46
C GLY A 24 -2.27 -8.44 -9.80
N GLN A 25 -1.91 -7.56 -8.86
CA GLN A 25 -0.69 -6.77 -8.99
C GLN A 25 0.51 -7.73 -9.02
N GLU A 26 1.04 -7.98 -10.21
CA GLU A 26 2.22 -8.82 -10.40
C GLU A 26 3.41 -8.06 -9.81
N PHE A 27 3.80 -8.39 -8.58
CA PHE A 27 4.93 -7.74 -7.90
C PHE A 27 6.28 -8.20 -8.50
N SER A 28 6.49 -7.93 -9.79
CA SER A 28 7.62 -8.44 -10.58
C SER A 28 8.86 -7.57 -10.51
N ASP A 29 8.71 -6.31 -10.09
CA ASP A 29 9.80 -5.34 -10.03
C ASP A 29 10.52 -5.36 -8.67
N PRO A 30 11.85 -5.12 -8.65
CA PRO A 30 12.59 -4.90 -7.41
C PRO A 30 12.11 -3.64 -6.69
N ILE A 31 12.15 -3.68 -5.37
CA ILE A 31 11.67 -2.59 -4.50
C ILE A 31 12.59 -2.46 -3.28
N GLU A 32 12.75 -1.24 -2.76
CA GLU A 32 13.39 -1.00 -1.47
C GLU A 32 12.33 -0.82 -0.39
N CYS A 33 12.54 -1.43 0.77
CA CYS A 33 11.63 -1.35 1.90
C CYS A 33 12.37 -1.03 3.19
N TYR A 34 11.69 -0.43 4.16
CA TYR A 34 12.19 -0.37 5.52
C TYR A 34 12.29 -1.78 6.12
N LEU A 35 13.36 -2.02 6.87
CA LEU A 35 13.63 -3.25 7.59
C LEU A 35 13.75 -2.94 9.09
N CYS A 36 12.90 -3.53 9.91
CA CYS A 36 13.05 -3.45 11.35
C CYS A 36 12.21 -4.50 12.06
N LYS A 37 12.57 -4.83 13.30
CA LYS A 37 11.77 -5.67 14.18
C LYS A 37 11.91 -5.22 15.63
N ASP A 38 10.89 -4.57 16.15
CA ASP A 38 10.88 -4.07 17.54
C ASP A 38 9.43 -3.93 18.05
N LYS A 39 9.23 -3.35 19.23
CA LYS A 39 7.92 -3.01 19.78
C LYS A 39 7.19 -2.05 18.84
N ALA A 40 5.88 -2.22 18.72
CA ALA A 40 5.07 -1.39 17.83
C ALA A 40 4.86 0.05 18.33
N TYR A 41 5.21 0.33 19.59
CA TYR A 41 5.08 1.64 20.22
C TYR A 41 6.43 2.08 20.82
N ASN A 42 6.66 3.40 20.88
CA ASN A 42 7.85 4.02 21.46
C ASN A 42 9.18 3.54 20.84
N THR A 43 9.16 3.13 19.58
CA THR A 43 10.37 2.79 18.82
C THR A 43 10.26 3.35 17.41
N THR A 44 11.40 3.65 16.80
CA THR A 44 11.50 4.07 15.39
C THR A 44 10.94 3.03 14.42
N CYS A 45 10.87 1.75 14.83
CA CYS A 45 10.24 0.72 14.02
C CYS A 45 8.72 0.87 13.98
N GLY A 46 8.12 1.17 15.13
CA GLY A 46 6.68 1.38 15.29
C GLY A 46 6.20 2.68 14.65
N GLU A 47 6.78 3.78 15.10
CA GLU A 47 6.31 5.13 14.82
C GLU A 47 7.51 6.08 14.61
N PRO A 48 8.17 6.03 13.44
CA PRO A 48 9.09 7.09 13.05
C PRO A 48 8.27 8.38 12.83
N THR A 49 8.59 9.40 13.61
CA THR A 49 7.92 10.71 13.64
C THR A 49 8.68 11.79 12.89
N THR A 50 9.97 11.58 12.62
CA THR A 50 10.83 12.54 11.90
C THR A 50 11.45 11.94 10.64
N GLU A 51 11.94 12.81 9.74
CA GLU A 51 12.66 12.39 8.52
C GLU A 51 14.03 11.78 8.85
N GLU A 52 14.73 12.34 9.83
CA GLU A 52 16.00 11.80 10.34
C GLU A 52 15.84 10.37 10.87
N GLU A 53 14.78 10.12 11.65
CA GLU A 53 14.44 8.78 12.14
C GLU A 53 14.21 7.80 10.99
N LEU A 54 13.59 8.23 9.89
CA LEU A 54 13.39 7.41 8.71
C LEU A 54 14.70 7.16 7.95
N GLU A 55 15.63 8.11 7.93
CA GLU A 55 16.93 7.95 7.28
C GLU A 55 17.82 6.94 8.01
N GLU A 56 17.74 6.92 9.34
CA GLU A 56 18.48 5.99 10.21
C GLU A 56 17.95 4.56 10.17
N MET A 57 16.70 4.34 9.72
CA MET A 57 16.14 2.99 9.62
C MET A 57 16.88 2.14 8.58
N ASP A 58 17.14 0.89 8.95
CA ASP A 58 17.67 -0.09 8.02
C ASP A 58 16.75 -0.26 6.80
N LYS A 59 17.36 -0.45 5.65
CA LYS A 59 16.69 -0.63 4.35
C LYS A 59 17.04 -2.00 3.79
N VAL A 60 16.10 -2.59 3.05
CA VAL A 60 16.31 -3.87 2.39
C VAL A 60 15.87 -3.81 0.94
N HIS A 61 16.75 -4.27 0.06
CA HIS A 61 16.43 -4.49 -1.34
C HIS A 61 15.71 -5.83 -1.51
N CYS A 62 14.47 -5.79 -2.00
CA CYS A 62 13.65 -6.94 -2.29
C CYS A 62 13.73 -7.26 -3.78
N LYS A 63 14.03 -8.52 -4.15
CA LYS A 63 14.27 -8.88 -5.55
C LYS A 63 13.00 -8.79 -6.39
N LYS A 64 11.88 -9.16 -5.79
CA LYS A 64 10.51 -9.10 -6.30
C LYS A 64 9.59 -8.93 -5.10
N GLY A 65 8.46 -8.26 -5.27
CA GLY A 65 7.44 -8.18 -4.22
C GLY A 65 7.01 -6.78 -3.82
N ALA A 66 6.19 -6.74 -2.78
CA ALA A 66 5.78 -5.55 -2.05
C ALA A 66 6.51 -5.42 -0.69
N CYS A 67 6.44 -4.24 -0.10
CA CYS A 67 6.87 -4.01 1.28
C CYS A 67 5.78 -4.48 2.26
N ILE A 68 6.20 -5.12 3.35
CA ILE A 68 5.35 -5.57 4.45
C ILE A 68 5.48 -4.63 5.64
N LYS A 69 4.35 -4.37 6.27
CA LYS A 69 4.22 -3.85 7.64
C LYS A 69 3.33 -4.80 8.43
N TRP A 70 3.92 -5.54 9.36
CA TRP A 70 3.23 -6.56 10.14
C TRP A 70 3.30 -6.28 11.63
N THR A 71 2.16 -6.04 12.26
CA THR A 71 2.04 -6.05 13.71
C THR A 71 1.51 -7.39 14.21
N PHE A 72 2.09 -7.91 15.28
CA PHE A 72 1.71 -9.20 15.87
C PHE A 72 2.09 -9.24 17.35
N TYR A 73 1.40 -10.07 18.12
CA TYR A 73 1.74 -10.25 19.53
C TYR A 73 2.80 -11.32 19.72
N LYS A 74 3.79 -11.02 20.56
CA LYS A 74 4.78 -11.99 21.07
C LYS A 74 4.94 -11.77 22.57
N ASN A 75 4.72 -12.81 23.38
CA ASN A 75 4.84 -12.73 24.84
C ASN A 75 4.02 -11.58 25.47
N HIS A 76 2.78 -11.38 25.02
CA HIS A 76 1.88 -10.28 25.43
C HIS A 76 2.34 -8.86 25.03
N GLU A 77 3.36 -8.73 24.20
CA GLU A 77 3.84 -7.46 23.66
C GLU A 77 3.48 -7.33 22.18
N LEU A 78 2.97 -6.15 21.78
CA LEU A 78 2.69 -5.84 20.38
C LEU A 78 4.00 -5.46 19.68
N MET A 79 4.41 -6.28 18.73
CA MET A 79 5.62 -6.10 17.93
C MET A 79 5.27 -5.56 16.55
N MET A 80 6.22 -4.88 15.91
CA MET A 80 6.19 -4.49 14.50
C MET A 80 7.36 -5.15 13.75
N LEU A 81 7.08 -5.69 12.57
CA LEU A 81 8.05 -6.16 11.59
C LEU A 81 7.82 -5.40 10.28
N ARG A 82 8.89 -4.81 9.75
CA ARG A 82 8.94 -4.23 8.41
C ARG A 82 9.93 -5.03 7.59
N THR A 83 9.51 -5.53 6.41
CA THR A 83 10.38 -6.38 5.59
C THR A 83 9.85 -6.56 4.17
N CYS A 84 10.55 -7.34 3.35
CA CYS A 84 10.11 -7.74 2.02
C CYS A 84 9.04 -8.85 2.08
N SER A 85 8.04 -8.78 1.21
CA SER A 85 7.06 -9.86 1.03
C SER A 85 7.66 -11.23 0.72
N GLU A 86 8.76 -11.31 -0.04
CA GLU A 86 9.46 -12.57 -0.34
C GLU A 86 9.91 -13.34 0.92
N LYS A 87 10.08 -12.65 2.06
CA LYS A 87 10.53 -13.27 3.32
C LYS A 87 9.40 -13.87 4.14
N ILE A 88 8.14 -13.57 3.80
CA ILE A 88 6.98 -14.09 4.51
C ILE A 88 6.29 -15.12 3.61
N ARG A 89 6.40 -16.40 3.99
CA ARG A 89 5.84 -17.56 3.26
C ARG A 89 4.32 -17.67 3.45
N ILE A 90 3.57 -16.68 3.03
CA ILE A 90 2.11 -16.68 3.12
C ILE A 90 1.52 -16.54 1.71
N ASN A 91 0.70 -17.51 1.34
CA ASN A 91 0.06 -17.61 0.03
C ASN A 91 -1.25 -16.81 0.02
N LEU A 92 -1.19 -15.52 0.34
CA LEU A 92 -2.36 -14.64 0.33
C LEU A 92 -2.44 -13.97 -1.06
N LEU A 93 -3.61 -14.06 -1.70
CA LEU A 93 -3.95 -13.13 -2.77
C LEU A 93 -3.96 -11.73 -2.15
N PHE A 94 -2.98 -10.91 -2.53
CA PHE A 94 -2.76 -9.61 -1.91
C PHE A 94 -3.48 -8.52 -2.69
N ASP A 95 -4.55 -8.02 -2.11
CA ASP A 95 -5.01 -6.65 -2.39
C ASP A 95 -4.14 -5.68 -1.56
N ASN A 96 -4.12 -4.39 -1.92
CA ASN A 96 -3.42 -3.32 -1.20
C ASN A 96 -4.04 -3.00 0.18
N VAL A 97 -4.56 -4.01 0.87
CA VAL A 97 -5.37 -3.92 2.08
C VAL A 97 -4.64 -4.58 3.25
N CYS A 98 -4.83 -4.03 4.45
CA CYS A 98 -4.34 -4.63 5.68
C CYS A 98 -5.27 -5.77 6.12
N HIS A 99 -4.72 -6.95 6.36
CA HIS A 99 -5.45 -8.09 6.91
C HIS A 99 -5.20 -8.20 8.41
N THR A 100 -6.23 -8.52 9.19
CA THR A 100 -6.06 -8.83 10.61
C THR A 100 -5.29 -10.15 10.78
N GLU A 101 -4.34 -10.15 11.70
CA GLU A 101 -3.57 -11.33 12.08
C GLU A 101 -4.49 -12.39 12.72
N ARG A 102 -4.21 -13.67 12.46
CA ARG A 102 -5.12 -14.80 12.79
C ARG A 102 -5.47 -14.88 14.28
N ASN A 103 -4.56 -14.49 15.17
CA ASN A 103 -4.77 -14.52 16.61
C ASN A 103 -5.45 -13.24 17.15
N GLY A 104 -5.81 -12.30 16.28
CA GLY A 104 -6.89 -11.35 16.50
C GLY A 104 -6.51 -9.94 16.94
N ASN A 105 -5.23 -9.60 17.07
CA ASN A 105 -4.83 -8.27 17.55
C ASN A 105 -3.68 -7.60 16.76
N GLY A 106 -3.27 -8.20 15.64
CA GLY A 106 -2.26 -7.65 14.74
C GLY A 106 -2.82 -7.31 13.37
N TYR A 107 -2.03 -6.61 12.55
CA TYR A 107 -2.36 -6.30 11.16
C TYR A 107 -1.17 -6.57 10.26
N LEU A 108 -1.42 -7.21 9.13
CA LEU A 108 -0.47 -7.41 8.05
C LEU A 108 -0.89 -6.55 6.87
N CYS A 109 -0.10 -5.53 6.55
CA CYS A 109 -0.30 -4.66 5.41
C CYS A 109 0.79 -4.89 4.38
N LEU A 110 0.40 -4.87 3.11
CA LEU A 110 1.31 -4.88 1.97
C LEU A 110 1.14 -3.61 1.15
N CYS A 111 2.24 -3.08 0.64
CA CYS A 111 2.23 -1.92 -0.24
C CYS A 111 3.30 -2.03 -1.34
N PRO A 112 2.99 -1.66 -2.60
CA PRO A 112 3.83 -1.97 -3.76
C PRO A 112 4.70 -0.81 -4.26
N HIS A 113 5.20 0.05 -3.37
CA HIS A 113 6.04 1.21 -3.76
C HIS A 113 7.26 1.34 -2.84
N ASN A 114 8.36 1.89 -3.35
CA ASN A 114 9.59 2.06 -2.57
C ASN A 114 9.30 2.74 -1.23
N MET A 115 9.77 2.13 -0.14
CA MET A 115 9.72 2.68 1.21
C MET A 115 8.29 2.98 1.70
N CYS A 116 7.27 2.35 1.11
CA CYS A 116 5.87 2.60 1.46
C CYS A 116 5.45 2.03 2.83
N ASN A 117 6.24 1.11 3.40
CA ASN A 117 5.96 0.51 4.71
C ASN A 117 6.38 1.42 5.89
N THR A 118 6.32 2.74 5.70
CA THR A 118 6.59 3.77 6.70
C THR A 118 5.47 3.87 7.78
N ALA A 119 5.63 4.73 8.80
CA ALA A 119 4.51 5.06 9.69
C ALA A 119 3.43 5.84 8.96
N SER A 120 2.18 5.42 9.19
CA SER A 120 0.90 5.92 8.65
C SER A 120 0.95 6.80 7.40
N SER A 121 0.69 6.22 6.23
CA SER A 121 -0.01 6.98 5.20
C SER A 121 -1.47 7.12 5.65
N THR A 122 -1.80 8.26 6.23
CA THR A 122 -3.17 8.61 6.62
C THR A 122 -4.01 8.92 5.38
N HIS A 123 -4.12 7.98 4.44
CA HIS A 123 -5.08 8.07 3.35
C HIS A 123 -6.43 7.59 3.88
N SER A 124 -7.09 8.46 4.65
CA SER A 124 -8.50 8.25 4.97
C SER A 124 -9.32 8.44 3.68
N PRO A 125 -10.01 7.41 3.17
CA PRO A 125 -10.81 7.51 1.94
C PRO A 125 -11.93 8.56 2.05
N LEU A 126 -12.26 9.00 3.27
CA LEU A 126 -13.20 10.08 3.55
C LEU A 126 -12.69 11.43 3.03
N ILE A 127 -11.39 11.69 3.13
CA ILE A 127 -10.80 12.98 2.71
C ILE A 127 -10.84 13.08 1.18
N ILE A 128 -10.52 11.99 0.48
CA ILE A 128 -10.58 11.93 -0.99
C ILE A 128 -12.03 12.09 -1.47
N SER A 129 -12.99 11.44 -0.79
CA SER A 129 -14.42 11.54 -1.14
C SER A 129 -14.96 12.97 -0.96
N ILE A 130 -14.54 13.68 0.10
CA ILE A 130 -14.91 15.08 0.34
C ILE A 130 -14.31 16.00 -0.73
N ILE A 131 -13.05 15.80 -1.12
CA ILE A 131 -12.41 16.61 -2.17
C ILE A 131 -13.13 16.42 -3.51
N ILE A 132 -13.48 15.19 -3.89
CA ILE A 132 -14.22 14.90 -5.13
C ILE A 132 -15.62 15.56 -5.08
N ALA A 133 -16.32 15.47 -3.95
CA ALA A 133 -17.63 16.09 -3.77
C ALA A 133 -17.55 17.64 -3.89
N LEU A 134 -16.54 18.27 -3.30
CA LEU A 134 -16.35 19.72 -3.36
C LEU A 134 -15.91 20.22 -4.75
N LEU A 135 -15.15 19.43 -5.51
CA LEU A 135 -14.79 19.77 -6.89
C LEU A 135 -16.00 19.63 -7.83
N SER A 136 -16.86 18.63 -7.61
CA SER A 136 -18.08 18.44 -8.40
C SER A 136 -19.12 19.55 -8.18
N SER A 137 -19.22 20.11 -6.97
CA SER A 137 -20.16 21.20 -6.67
C SER A 137 -19.72 22.54 -7.25
N LYS A 138 -18.41 22.76 -7.45
CA LYS A 138 -17.88 23.95 -8.13
C LYS A 138 -18.15 23.90 -9.65
N LEU A 139 -18.16 22.72 -10.25
CA LEU A 139 -18.50 22.55 -11.67
C LEU A 139 -19.97 22.89 -11.97
N PHE A 140 -20.87 22.65 -11.02
CA PHE A 140 -22.29 22.98 -11.13
C PHE A 140 -22.61 24.47 -11.02
N TYR A 141 -21.71 25.27 -10.45
CA TYR A 141 -21.90 26.73 -10.32
C TYR A 141 -21.34 27.53 -11.51
N VAL A 142 -20.63 26.88 -12.44
CA VAL A 142 -19.97 27.50 -13.61
C VAL A 142 -20.66 27.10 -14.93
N LEU A 143 -21.77 26.35 -14.86
CA LEU A 143 -22.67 26.04 -15.98
C LEU A 143 -23.98 26.82 -15.87
#